data_AF-A0A532B2W4-F1
#
_entry.id   AF-A0A532B2W4-F1
#
_cell.length_a   1.000
_cell.length_b   1.000
_cell.length_c   1.000
_cell.angle_alpha   90.00
_cell.angle_beta   90.00
_cell.angle_gamma   90.00
#
_symmetry.space_group_name_H-M   'P 1'
#
loop_
_entity.id
_entity.type
_entity.pdbx_description
1 polymer ?
#
loop_
_entity_poly.entity_id
_entity_poly.type
_entity_poly.pdbx_seq_one_letter_code
_entity_poly.pdbx_strand_id
1 'polypeptide(L)'
;HDVWSHKQLLNVVSHTPVETENFEAMRLSGDWIDLMRLNVPYEEKLYTWWSYRAQDWQASNRGRRLDHIWSSPNLVPHFAGYEILRPARGWERPSDHVPVIGRFNLD
;
A
#
# COMPACT_ATOMS: atom_id res chain seq x y z
N HIS A 1 1.80 6.21 -7.47
CA HIS A 1 0.92 5.28 -8.19
C HIS A 1 0.44 4.20 -7.23
N ASP A 2 -0.38 4.60 -6.27
CA ASP A 2 -0.91 3.69 -5.23
C ASP A 2 -2.26 3.09 -5.62
N VAL A 3 -2.87 3.58 -6.71
CA VAL A 3 -4.11 3.01 -7.26
C VAL A 3 -4.02 2.90 -8.77
N TRP A 4 -4.76 1.95 -9.32
CA TRP A 4 -4.77 1.68 -10.77
C TRP A 4 -5.32 2.82 -11.64
N SER A 5 -6.16 3.70 -11.09
CA SER A 5 -6.58 4.93 -11.77
C SER A 5 -7.06 5.97 -10.77
N HIS A 6 -6.24 6.99 -10.51
CA HIS A 6 -6.62 8.09 -9.62
C HIS A 6 -7.92 8.75 -10.08
N LYS A 7 -7.99 9.15 -11.37
CA LYS A 7 -9.16 9.84 -11.94
C LYS A 7 -10.46 9.05 -11.80
N GLN A 8 -10.43 7.73 -12.02
CA GLN A 8 -11.66 6.91 -11.96
C GLN A 8 -12.07 6.56 -10.52
N LEU A 9 -11.20 6.81 -9.54
CA LEU A 9 -11.42 6.42 -8.15
C LEU A 9 -11.77 7.61 -7.23
N LEU A 10 -11.79 8.85 -7.73
CA LEU A 10 -12.10 10.05 -6.94
C LEU A 10 -13.45 10.01 -6.22
N ASN A 11 -14.41 9.21 -6.69
CA ASN A 11 -15.73 9.05 -6.05
C ASN A 11 -15.94 7.62 -5.54
N VAL A 12 -14.86 6.88 -5.28
CA VAL A 12 -14.92 5.51 -4.79
C VAL A 12 -14.30 5.46 -3.40
N VAL A 13 -15.03 4.88 -2.45
CA VAL A 13 -14.55 4.64 -1.08
C VAL A 13 -13.17 3.98 -1.12
N SER A 14 -12.30 4.44 -0.22
CA SER A 14 -10.86 4.19 -0.13
C SER A 14 -9.96 5.07 -1.02
N HIS A 15 -10.48 6.05 -1.76
CA HIS A 15 -9.69 6.93 -2.64
C HIS A 15 -10.37 8.28 -2.93
N THR A 16 -11.38 8.67 -2.16
CA THR A 16 -11.99 10.00 -2.30
C THR A 16 -10.99 11.09 -1.85
N PRO A 17 -11.10 12.34 -2.36
CA PRO A 17 -10.24 13.43 -1.92
C PRO A 17 -10.20 13.58 -0.40
N VAL A 18 -11.36 13.55 0.27
CA VAL A 18 -11.45 13.66 1.73
C VAL A 18 -10.73 12.52 2.46
N GLU A 19 -10.73 11.30 1.92
CA GLU A 19 -9.97 10.18 2.50
C GLU A 19 -8.47 10.38 2.29
N THR A 20 -8.04 10.65 1.05
CA THR A 20 -6.60 10.74 0.71
C THR A 20 -5.93 11.97 1.33
N GLU A 21 -6.61 13.12 1.35
CA GLU A 21 -6.09 14.36 1.91
C GLU A 21 -5.94 14.26 3.43
N ASN A 22 -6.96 13.74 4.12
CA ASN A 22 -6.90 13.57 5.57
C ASN A 22 -5.91 12.48 5.98
N PHE A 23 -5.78 11.41 5.20
CA PHE A 23 -4.81 10.34 5.45
C PHE A 23 -3.37 10.86 5.39
N GLU A 24 -3.04 11.65 4.36
CA GLU A 24 -1.72 12.29 4.26
C GLU A 24 -1.53 13.39 5.31
N ALA A 25 -2.55 14.20 5.60
CA ALA A 25 -2.48 15.21 6.66
C ALA A 25 -2.18 14.57 8.03
N MET A 26 -2.84 13.46 8.35
CA MET A 26 -2.56 12.68 9.56
C MET A 26 -1.10 12.21 9.58
N ARG A 27 -0.63 11.57 8.50
CA ARG A 27 0.74 11.07 8.39
C ARG A 27 1.79 12.17 8.63
N LEU A 28 1.60 13.32 7.98
CA LEU A 28 2.49 14.47 8.11
C LEU A 28 2.43 15.09 9.51
N SER A 29 1.23 15.21 10.09
CA SER A 29 1.06 15.79 11.43
C SER A 29 1.69 14.94 12.54
N GLY A 30 1.73 13.61 12.34
CA GLY A 30 2.36 12.67 13.27
C GLY A 30 3.87 12.50 13.07
N ASP A 31 4.47 13.22 12.11
CA ASP A 31 5.86 13.02 11.67
C ASP A 31 6.16 11.55 11.31
N TRP A 32 5.20 10.89 10.66
CA TRP A 32 5.31 9.50 10.27
C TRP A 32 5.91 9.36 8.87
N ILE A 33 6.90 8.48 8.77
CA ILE A 33 7.57 8.13 7.53
C ILE A 33 6.88 6.92 6.92
N ASP A 34 6.47 7.02 5.65
CA ASP A 34 5.96 5.87 4.90
C ASP A 34 7.13 4.99 4.44
N LEU A 35 7.42 3.93 5.20
CA LEU A 35 8.58 3.06 4.96
C LEU A 35 8.50 2.34 3.61
N MET A 36 7.30 2.05 3.12
CA MET A 36 7.12 1.42 1.81
C MET A 36 7.36 2.39 0.65
N ARG A 37 7.27 3.71 0.89
CA ARG A 37 7.54 4.76 -0.11
C ARG A 37 8.87 5.48 0.11
N LEU A 38 9.65 5.10 1.13
CA LEU A 38 10.91 5.76 1.51
C LEU A 38 11.91 5.85 0.34
N ASN A 39 12.11 4.74 -0.39
CA ASN A 39 13.08 4.63 -1.49
C ASN A 39 12.45 4.09 -2.78
N VAL A 40 11.15 4.25 -2.93
CA VAL A 40 10.40 3.68 -4.06
C VAL A 40 9.83 4.82 -4.90
N PRO A 41 10.24 4.95 -6.17
CA PRO A 41 9.70 5.98 -7.05
C PRO A 41 8.18 5.92 -7.12
N TYR A 42 7.53 7.09 -7.21
CA TYR A 42 6.08 7.16 -7.14
C TYR A 42 5.40 6.41 -8.30
N GLU A 43 6.04 6.31 -9.46
CA GLU A 43 5.60 5.55 -10.64
C GLU A 43 5.50 4.03 -10.39
N GLU A 44 6.25 3.50 -9.43
CA GLU A 44 6.19 2.09 -9.09
C GLU A 44 4.91 1.75 -8.31
N LYS A 45 4.26 0.66 -8.72
CA LYS A 45 2.97 0.20 -8.17
C LYS A 45 3.21 -0.67 -6.95
N LEU A 46 2.63 -0.28 -5.81
CA LEU A 46 2.74 -1.00 -4.54
C LEU A 46 1.38 -1.53 -4.07
N TYR A 47 0.63 -2.16 -4.98
CA TYR A 47 -0.72 -2.63 -4.65
C TYR A 47 -0.68 -3.76 -3.63
N THR A 48 -1.58 -3.68 -2.67
CA THR A 48 -1.77 -4.67 -1.61
C THR A 48 -3.17 -5.28 -1.65
N TRP A 49 -4.07 -4.73 -2.47
CA TRP A 49 -5.47 -5.12 -2.57
C TRP A 49 -5.98 -5.24 -4.01
N TRP A 50 -6.83 -6.26 -4.28
CA TRP A 50 -7.56 -6.45 -5.53
C TRP A 50 -8.96 -7.02 -5.30
N SER A 51 -9.98 -6.35 -5.86
CA SER A 51 -11.39 -6.74 -5.75
C SER A 51 -11.65 -8.19 -6.17
N TYR A 52 -12.49 -8.89 -5.41
CA TYR A 52 -13.06 -10.20 -5.79
C TYR A 52 -13.90 -10.16 -7.08
N ARG A 53 -14.32 -8.99 -7.56
CA ARG A 53 -15.16 -8.86 -8.76
C ARG A 53 -14.39 -9.03 -10.07
N ALA A 54 -13.06 -8.95 -10.02
CA ALA A 54 -12.23 -9.19 -11.20
C ALA A 54 -12.10 -10.70 -11.42
N GLN A 55 -12.50 -11.20 -12.60
CA GLN A 55 -12.34 -12.62 -12.96
C GLN A 55 -10.87 -13.05 -12.95
N ASP A 56 -9.99 -12.21 -13.50
CA ASP A 56 -8.54 -12.35 -13.41
C ASP A 56 -7.92 -11.06 -12.88
N TRP A 57 -7.53 -11.10 -11.61
CA TRP A 57 -6.92 -9.97 -10.92
C TRP A 57 -5.48 -9.70 -11.41
N GLN A 58 -4.77 -10.72 -11.92
CA GLN A 58 -3.40 -10.57 -12.42
C GLN A 58 -3.40 -9.89 -13.78
N ALA A 59 -4.26 -10.35 -14.70
CA ALA A 59 -4.36 -9.80 -16.05
C ALA A 59 -4.81 -8.33 -16.04
N SER A 60 -5.83 -8.00 -15.25
CA SER A 60 -6.32 -6.62 -15.13
C SER A 60 -5.40 -5.73 -14.29
N ASN A 61 -4.76 -6.31 -13.27
CA ASN A 61 -3.92 -5.63 -12.27
C ASN A 61 -4.50 -4.30 -11.77
N ARG A 62 -5.82 -4.24 -11.59
CA ARG A 62 -6.55 -3.05 -11.09
C ARG A 62 -6.52 -2.99 -9.56
N GLY A 63 -5.31 -2.93 -9.01
CA GLY A 63 -5.07 -2.94 -7.56
C GLY A 63 -5.04 -1.57 -6.90
N ARG A 64 -5.06 -1.59 -5.56
CA ARG A 64 -4.88 -0.42 -4.68
C ARG A 64 -3.86 -0.77 -3.59
N ARG A 65 -3.09 0.19 -3.12
CA ARG A 65 -2.33 0.12 -1.86
C ARG A 65 -3.26 0.60 -0.75
N LEU A 66 -3.73 -0.32 0.06
CA LEU A 66 -4.60 -0.02 1.21
C LEU A 66 -3.94 -0.41 2.54
N ASP A 67 -2.79 -1.07 2.48
CA ASP A 67 -2.01 -1.51 3.64
C ASP A 67 -0.68 -0.76 3.64
N HIS A 68 -0.34 -0.19 4.79
CA HIS A 68 0.78 0.74 4.94
C HIS A 68 1.65 0.36 6.14
N ILE A 69 2.96 0.55 6.01
CA ILE A 69 3.89 0.50 7.14
C ILE A 69 4.45 1.89 7.33
N TRP A 70 4.03 2.54 8.41
CA TRP A 70 4.52 3.85 8.82
C TRP A 70 5.33 3.73 10.10
N SER A 71 6.37 4.54 10.23
CA SER A 71 7.17 4.59 11.44
C SER A 71 7.50 6.02 11.85
N SER A 72 7.86 6.21 13.10
CA SER A 72 8.59 7.39 13.54
C SER A 72 9.98 7.46 12.88
N PRO A 73 10.61 8.65 12.79
CA PRO A 73 11.88 8.83 12.09
C PRO A 73 13.04 8.02 12.70
N ASN A 74 13.03 7.80 14.01
CA ASN A 74 14.08 7.04 14.71
C ASN A 74 14.12 5.55 14.34
N LEU A 75 13.07 5.00 13.73
CA LEU A 75 13.05 3.60 13.27
C LEU A 75 13.62 3.43 11.86
N VAL A 76 13.75 4.52 11.09
CA VAL A 76 14.21 4.50 9.70
C VAL A 76 15.62 3.89 9.55
N PRO A 77 16.62 4.21 10.41
CA PRO A 77 17.95 3.60 10.30
C PRO A 77 17.97 2.08 10.49
N HIS A 78 16.96 1.53 11.17
CA HIS A 78 16.83 0.10 11.44
C HIS A 78 16.00 -0.62 10.38
N PHE A 79 15.34 0.10 9.47
CA PHE A 79 14.49 -0.49 8.46
C PHE A 79 15.31 -1.25 7.42
N ALA A 80 15.17 -2.57 7.41
CA ALA A 80 15.89 -3.48 6.53
C ALA A 80 15.13 -3.76 5.21
N GLY A 81 13.96 -3.14 5.02
CA GLY A 81 13.14 -3.25 3.82
C GLY A 81 11.76 -3.87 4.08
N TYR A 82 10.95 -3.92 3.03
CA TYR A 82 9.62 -4.51 3.06
C TYR A 82 9.42 -5.54 1.95
N GLU A 83 8.36 -6.33 2.07
CA GLU A 83 7.87 -7.23 1.02
C GLU A 83 6.35 -7.16 0.94
N ILE A 84 5.83 -7.16 -0.29
CA ILE A 84 4.41 -7.37 -0.57
C ILE A 84 4.28 -8.80 -1.10
N LEU A 85 3.66 -9.70 -0.33
CA LEU A 85 3.53 -11.12 -0.70
C LEU A 85 2.41 -11.31 -1.72
N ARG A 86 2.57 -10.71 -2.91
CA ARG A 86 1.59 -10.74 -4.00
C ARG A 86 1.11 -12.15 -4.38
N PRO A 87 1.95 -13.20 -4.37
CA PRO A 87 1.49 -14.57 -4.64
C PRO A 87 0.36 -15.05 -3.71
N ALA A 88 0.23 -14.50 -2.49
CA ALA A 88 -0.82 -14.87 -1.55
C ALA A 88 -2.24 -14.61 -2.11
N ARG A 89 -2.40 -13.65 -3.03
CA ARG A 89 -3.70 -13.38 -3.68
C ARG A 89 -4.18 -14.52 -4.58
N GLY A 90 -3.28 -15.42 -4.98
CA GLY A 90 -3.56 -16.60 -5.80
C GLY A 90 -3.68 -17.92 -5.03
N TRP A 91 -3.61 -17.91 -3.70
CA TRP A 91 -3.77 -19.12 -2.88
C TRP A 91 -5.22 -19.62 -2.85
N GLU A 92 -5.44 -20.81 -2.27
CA GLU A 92 -6.80 -21.32 -2.05
C GLU A 92 -7.52 -20.45 -1.00
N ARG A 93 -8.71 -19.96 -1.35
CA ARG A 93 -9.52 -19.03 -0.53
C ARG A 93 -8.72 -17.82 -0.04
N PRO A 94 -8.15 -17.03 -0.99
CA PRO A 94 -7.29 -15.93 -0.65
C PRO A 94 -8.10 -14.75 -0.12
N SER A 95 -7.47 -13.90 0.70
CA SER A 95 -7.97 -12.55 0.97
C SER A 95 -7.92 -11.69 -0.31
N ASP A 96 -8.71 -10.63 -0.37
CA ASP A 96 -8.59 -9.58 -1.37
C ASP A 96 -7.39 -8.66 -1.09
N HIS A 97 -6.83 -8.75 0.11
CA HIS A 97 -5.53 -8.20 0.50
C HIS A 97 -4.40 -9.23 0.38
N VAL A 98 -3.16 -8.74 0.28
CA VAL A 98 -1.94 -9.53 0.45
C VAL A 98 -1.12 -9.02 1.62
N PRO A 99 -0.38 -9.90 2.33
CA PRO A 99 0.49 -9.47 3.42
C PRO A 99 1.53 -8.42 2.98
N VAL A 100 1.72 -7.42 3.83
CA VAL A 100 2.88 -6.51 3.79
C VAL A 100 3.76 -6.83 4.98
N ILE A 101 5.03 -7.11 4.73
CA ILE A 101 6.00 -7.53 5.73
C ILE A 101 7.08 -6.46 5.82
N GLY A 102 7.27 -5.84 6.98
CA GLY A 102 8.40 -4.96 7.27
C GLY A 102 9.48 -5.71 8.03
N ARG A 103 10.75 -5.48 7.69
CA ARG A 103 11.90 -6.07 8.39
C ARG A 103 12.71 -4.97 9.06
N PHE A 104 13.14 -5.22 10.30
CA PHE A 104 13.94 -4.29 11.08
C PHE A 104 15.13 -5.02 11.69
N ASN A 105 16.29 -4.39 11.64
CA ASN A 105 17.49 -4.82 12.34
C ASN A 105 17.55 -4.08 13.67
N LEU A 106 16.89 -4.66 14.68
CA LEU A 106 16.91 -4.19 16.05
C LEU A 106 17.84 -5.11 16.82
N ASP A 107 18.90 -4.54 17.40
CA ASP A 107 19.80 -5.23 18.31
C ASP A 107 19.13 -5.44 19.68
#